data_AF-A0AAP0HYX4-F1
#
_entry.id   AF-A0AAP0HYX4-F1
#
_cell.length_a   1.000
_cell.length_b   1.000
_cell.length_c   1.000
_cell.angle_alpha   90.00
_cell.angle_beta   90.00
_cell.angle_gamma   90.00
#
_symmetry.space_group_name_H-M   'P 1'
#
loop_
_entity.id
_entity.type
_entity.pdbx_description
1 polymer ?
#
loop_
_entity_poly.entity_id
_entity_poly.type
_entity_poly.pdbx_seq_one_letter_code
_entity_poly.pdbx_strand_id
1 'polypeptide(L)'
;MVAIETTQNQAETASREAEGFETASDGEGDGGAYEDAFTDDQLKLRLLTQANDVKADGNDLFKAGKYEDALLKYEIAMQVVLETPSSAEVRSICHANRAACFSKLGKHEDTIKECTKALELNSSYLKALIRRAEAHEKLEHFEEAIADMKKVLELDPLHDQARKSIRRFEPLAAEKREKMKEEMIGKLKEMGNSILGRFGMSVDNFKAVKDPTTGSYSMSFQR
;
A
#
# COMPACT_ATOMS: atom_id res chain seq x y z
N MET A 1 -68.19 5.71 20.33
CA MET A 1 -68.17 4.23 20.51
C MET A 1 -66.70 3.85 20.66
N VAL A 2 -66.15 3.87 21.89
CA VAL A 2 -66.10 2.76 22.89
C VAL A 2 -65.15 1.66 22.39
N ALA A 3 -64.12 1.15 23.07
CA ALA A 3 -63.38 1.40 24.33
C ALA A 3 -62.05 0.58 24.17
N ILE A 4 -60.87 1.09 24.55
CA ILE A 4 -60.12 0.89 25.82
C ILE A 4 -60.09 -0.56 26.33
N GLU A 5 -58.87 -1.11 26.51
CA GLU A 5 -58.31 -1.86 27.68
C GLU A 5 -57.14 -2.74 27.18
N THR A 6 -55.85 -2.43 27.41
CA THR A 6 -55.06 -2.40 28.66
C THR A 6 -54.88 -3.77 29.29
N THR A 7 -53.63 -4.27 29.36
CA THR A 7 -53.11 -4.94 30.56
C THR A 7 -51.58 -5.04 30.51
N GLN A 8 -50.93 -4.22 31.35
CA GLN A 8 -49.65 -4.50 32.00
C GLN A 8 -49.89 -5.52 33.13
N ASN A 9 -48.90 -6.36 33.43
CA ASN A 9 -48.56 -6.81 34.80
C ASN A 9 -47.20 -7.51 34.76
N GLN A 10 -46.13 -6.96 35.32
CA GLN A 10 -45.77 -6.72 36.73
C GLN A 10 -44.81 -7.81 37.23
N ALA A 11 -43.68 -7.32 37.72
CA ALA A 11 -42.69 -8.03 38.50
C ALA A 11 -43.05 -7.95 39.99
N GLU A 12 -42.88 -9.06 40.70
CA GLU A 12 -42.79 -9.13 42.17
C GLU A 12 -41.75 -10.24 42.49
N THR A 13 -40.56 -9.92 43.02
CA THR A 13 -40.18 -9.97 44.45
C THR A 13 -40.49 -11.28 45.17
N ALA A 14 -39.45 -12.01 45.61
CA ALA A 14 -39.00 -12.03 47.01
C ALA A 14 -38.10 -13.24 47.34
N SER A 15 -37.13 -12.96 48.20
CA SER A 15 -36.12 -13.78 48.85
C SER A 15 -36.63 -14.81 49.87
N ARG A 16 -35.85 -15.89 50.08
CA ARG A 16 -35.61 -16.76 51.27
C ARG A 16 -35.42 -18.20 50.76
N GLU A 17 -34.54 -19.07 51.26
CA GLU A 17 -33.78 -19.18 52.50
C GLU A 17 -32.59 -20.13 52.26
N ALA A 18 -31.55 -19.97 53.08
CA ALA A 18 -30.42 -20.87 53.14
C ALA A 18 -30.71 -21.99 54.15
N GLU A 19 -30.48 -23.25 53.77
CA GLU A 19 -30.17 -24.32 54.72
C GLU A 19 -29.03 -25.17 54.15
N GLY A 20 -27.98 -25.33 54.96
CA GLY A 20 -26.82 -26.14 54.65
C GLY A 20 -27.06 -27.61 54.96
N PHE A 21 -26.37 -28.47 54.20
CA PHE A 21 -26.14 -29.85 54.56
C PHE A 21 -24.70 -30.21 54.18
N GLU A 22 -23.83 -30.26 55.18
CA GLU A 22 -22.50 -30.87 55.06
C GLU A 22 -22.63 -32.38 55.26
N THR A 23 -22.21 -33.16 54.28
CA THR A 23 -21.69 -34.53 54.51
C THR A 23 -20.47 -34.77 53.63
N ALA A 24 -19.42 -35.28 54.25
CA ALA A 24 -18.11 -35.50 53.69
C ALA A 24 -17.99 -36.74 52.79
N SER A 25 -17.03 -36.60 51.85
CA SER A 25 -16.12 -37.53 51.18
C SER A 25 -16.60 -38.81 50.45
N ASP A 26 -16.01 -38.90 49.25
CA ASP A 26 -15.46 -40.07 48.54
C ASP A 26 -16.25 -40.62 47.35
N GLY A 27 -15.66 -40.42 46.16
CA GLY A 27 -16.09 -41.03 44.90
C GLY A 27 -15.43 -40.37 43.69
N GLU A 28 -14.31 -40.95 43.24
CA GLU A 28 -13.63 -40.63 41.99
C GLU A 28 -14.53 -40.88 40.77
N GLY A 29 -14.42 -40.02 39.76
CA GLY A 29 -14.78 -40.29 38.36
C GLY A 29 -16.04 -39.58 37.86
N ASP A 30 -15.87 -38.60 36.97
CA ASP A 30 -16.07 -38.78 35.53
C ASP A 30 -15.85 -37.45 34.80
N GLY A 31 -15.21 -37.52 33.64
CA GLY A 31 -14.79 -36.38 32.86
C GLY A 31 -15.93 -35.67 32.13
N GLY A 32 -15.69 -34.40 31.83
CA GLY A 32 -16.31 -33.76 30.67
C GLY A 32 -17.04 -32.46 30.95
N ALA A 33 -16.31 -31.33 30.86
CA ALA A 33 -16.87 -30.06 30.41
C ALA A 33 -15.75 -29.20 29.77
N TYR A 34 -15.45 -29.54 28.52
CA TYR A 34 -14.91 -28.74 27.42
C TYR A 34 -14.44 -27.31 27.71
N GLU A 35 -13.12 -27.13 27.83
CA GLU A 35 -12.44 -25.94 27.31
C GLU A 35 -11.38 -26.40 26.32
N ASP A 36 -11.80 -26.80 25.12
CA ASP A 36 -10.90 -26.87 23.97
C ASP A 36 -10.69 -25.45 23.46
N ALA A 37 -10.09 -24.61 24.31
CA ALA A 37 -9.59 -23.31 23.91
C ALA A 37 -8.41 -23.59 22.99
N PHE A 38 -8.62 -23.42 21.68
CA PHE A 38 -7.53 -23.48 20.70
C PHE A 38 -6.34 -22.70 21.24
N THR A 39 -5.17 -23.31 21.22
CA THR A 39 -3.96 -22.56 21.56
C THR A 39 -3.82 -21.39 20.57
N ASP A 40 -3.21 -20.31 21.02
CA ASP A 40 -3.04 -19.10 20.21
C ASP A 40 -2.37 -19.41 18.85
N ASP A 41 -1.52 -20.44 18.81
CA ASP A 41 -0.87 -20.93 17.59
C ASP A 41 -1.80 -21.75 16.68
N GLN A 42 -2.68 -22.57 17.24
CA GLN A 42 -3.71 -23.28 16.46
C GLN A 42 -4.70 -22.28 15.83
N LEU A 43 -5.07 -21.24 16.58
CA LEU A 43 -5.92 -20.17 16.06
C LEU A 43 -5.23 -19.40 14.91
N LYS A 44 -3.97 -19.00 15.08
CA LYS A 44 -3.18 -18.35 14.02
C LYS A 44 -3.09 -19.21 12.76
N LEU A 45 -2.82 -20.51 12.91
CA LEU A 45 -2.75 -21.44 11.78
C LEU A 45 -4.09 -21.55 11.05
N ARG A 46 -5.20 -21.62 11.80
CA ARG A 46 -6.54 -21.66 11.23
C ARG A 46 -6.88 -20.39 10.44
N LEU A 47 -6.58 -19.22 11.00
CA LEU A 47 -6.78 -17.93 10.32
C LEU A 47 -5.91 -17.82 9.06
N LEU A 48 -4.66 -18.27 9.13
CA LEU A 48 -3.77 -18.29 7.97
C LEU A 48 -4.29 -19.21 6.86
N THR A 49 -4.84 -20.37 7.23
CA THR A 49 -5.45 -21.31 6.28
C THR A 49 -6.67 -20.67 5.61
N GLN A 50 -7.58 -20.12 6.42
CA GLN A 50 -8.79 -19.46 5.92
C GLN A 50 -8.45 -18.28 4.99
N ALA A 51 -7.46 -17.46 5.34
CA ALA A 51 -7.03 -16.36 4.48
C ALA A 51 -6.43 -16.83 3.15
N ASN A 52 -5.71 -17.96 3.15
CA ASN A 52 -5.20 -18.55 1.92
C ASN A 52 -6.32 -19.08 1.02
N ASP A 53 -7.37 -19.67 1.60
CA ASP A 53 -8.55 -20.13 0.85
C ASP A 53 -9.30 -18.94 0.22
N VAL A 54 -9.55 -17.88 1.00
CA VAL A 54 -10.20 -16.67 0.48
C VAL A 54 -9.33 -15.98 -0.59
N LYS A 55 -8.01 -15.96 -0.43
CA LYS A 55 -7.08 -15.50 -1.46
C LYS A 55 -7.17 -16.37 -2.72
N ALA A 56 -7.33 -17.69 -2.57
CA ALA A 56 -7.48 -18.61 -3.71
C ALA A 56 -8.76 -18.31 -4.50
N ASP A 57 -9.90 -18.07 -3.82
CA ASP A 57 -11.13 -17.58 -4.47
C ASP A 57 -10.87 -16.31 -5.28
N GLY A 58 -10.14 -15.36 -4.69
CA GLY A 58 -9.73 -14.12 -5.37
C GLY A 58 -8.91 -14.38 -6.63
N ASN A 59 -7.99 -15.35 -6.58
CA ASN A 59 -7.19 -15.75 -7.74
C ASN A 59 -8.06 -16.33 -8.86
N ASP A 60 -9.08 -17.11 -8.52
CA ASP A 60 -9.98 -17.70 -9.51
C ASP A 60 -10.91 -16.66 -10.15
N LEU A 61 -11.41 -15.71 -9.36
CA LEU A 61 -12.12 -14.53 -9.89
C LEU A 61 -11.23 -13.69 -10.81
N PHE A 62 -9.96 -13.48 -10.44
CA PHE A 62 -9.00 -12.77 -11.28
C PHE A 62 -8.78 -13.47 -12.63
N LYS A 63 -8.61 -14.80 -12.62
CA LYS A 63 -8.50 -15.61 -13.86
C LYS A 63 -9.77 -15.51 -14.71
N ALA A 64 -10.95 -15.42 -14.07
CA ALA A 64 -12.23 -15.22 -14.73
C ALA A 64 -12.47 -13.77 -15.23
N GLY A 65 -11.53 -12.85 -14.99
CA GLY A 65 -11.65 -11.44 -15.40
C GLY A 65 -12.56 -10.60 -14.50
N LYS A 66 -13.03 -11.14 -13.37
CA LYS A 66 -13.87 -10.44 -12.40
C LYS A 66 -13.00 -9.70 -11.39
N TYR A 67 -12.37 -8.62 -11.83
CA TYR A 67 -11.33 -7.94 -11.06
C TYR A 67 -11.86 -7.25 -9.81
N GLU A 68 -13.05 -6.66 -9.86
CA GLU A 68 -13.72 -6.02 -8.72
C GLU A 68 -14.05 -7.05 -7.63
N ASP A 69 -14.63 -8.19 -8.00
CA ASP A 69 -14.92 -9.27 -7.05
C ASP A 69 -13.63 -9.85 -6.45
N ALA A 70 -12.58 -9.99 -7.27
CA ALA A 70 -11.27 -10.43 -6.80
C ALA A 70 -10.67 -9.45 -5.78
N LEU A 71 -10.80 -8.14 -5.99
CA LEU A 71 -10.34 -7.11 -5.03
C LEU A 71 -10.97 -7.29 -3.66
N LEU A 72 -12.28 -7.56 -3.61
CA LEU A 72 -13.01 -7.82 -2.36
C LEU A 72 -12.49 -9.07 -1.66
N LYS A 73 -12.26 -10.17 -2.40
CA LYS A 73 -11.70 -11.39 -1.82
C LYS A 73 -10.32 -11.17 -1.21
N TYR A 74 -9.42 -10.47 -1.90
CA TYR A 74 -8.10 -10.17 -1.32
C TYR A 74 -8.18 -9.27 -0.10
N GLU A 75 -9.15 -8.36 -0.03
CA GLU A 75 -9.39 -7.54 1.16
C GLU A 75 -9.85 -8.39 2.35
N ILE A 76 -10.82 -9.26 2.13
CA ILE A 76 -11.30 -10.20 3.16
C ILE A 76 -10.14 -11.09 3.64
N ALA A 77 -9.32 -11.61 2.72
CA ALA A 77 -8.16 -12.43 3.09
C ALA A 77 -7.19 -11.69 4.02
N MET A 78 -6.97 -10.39 3.81
CA MET A 78 -6.14 -9.57 4.69
C MET A 78 -6.81 -9.26 6.04
N GLN A 79 -8.14 -9.12 6.09
CA GLN A 79 -8.89 -8.90 7.33
C GLN A 79 -8.99 -10.15 8.21
N VAL A 80 -8.96 -11.34 7.62
CA VAL A 80 -8.98 -12.63 8.35
C VAL A 80 -7.69 -12.84 9.12
N VAL A 81 -6.55 -12.36 8.62
CA VAL A 81 -5.27 -12.48 9.33
C VAL A 81 -5.04 -11.31 10.27
N LEU A 82 -4.57 -11.61 11.48
CA LEU A 82 -4.07 -10.60 12.41
C LEU A 82 -2.80 -9.95 11.84
N GLU A 83 -2.52 -8.70 12.23
CA GLU A 83 -1.29 -8.00 11.85
C GLU A 83 -0.07 -8.53 12.62
N THR A 84 0.38 -9.72 12.24
CA THR A 84 1.54 -10.38 12.81
C THR A 84 2.64 -10.54 11.76
N PRO A 85 3.91 -10.76 12.18
CA PRO A 85 4.99 -11.09 11.24
C PRO A 85 4.68 -12.34 10.42
N SER A 86 4.01 -13.34 11.00
CA SER A 86 3.62 -14.58 10.31
C SER A 86 2.60 -14.38 9.18
N SER A 87 1.80 -13.30 9.22
CA SER A 87 0.85 -12.98 8.16
C SER A 87 1.39 -12.03 7.09
N ALA A 88 2.61 -11.49 7.28
CA ALA A 88 3.20 -10.51 6.36
C ALA A 88 3.31 -11.04 4.93
N GLU A 89 3.62 -12.33 4.76
CA GLU A 89 3.71 -12.97 3.45
C GLU A 89 2.35 -13.00 2.73
N VAL A 90 1.29 -13.47 3.40
CA VAL A 90 -0.05 -13.51 2.81
C VAL A 90 -0.55 -12.11 2.48
N ARG A 91 -0.32 -11.13 3.37
CA ARG A 91 -0.68 -9.72 3.13
C ARG A 91 0.09 -9.13 1.95
N SER A 92 1.40 -9.39 1.84
CA SER A 92 2.20 -8.96 0.70
C SER A 92 1.67 -9.53 -0.62
N ILE A 93 1.31 -10.82 -0.63
CA ILE A 93 0.71 -11.48 -1.80
C ILE A 93 -0.65 -10.88 -2.15
N CYS A 94 -1.52 -10.63 -1.15
CA CYS A 94 -2.83 -10.02 -1.38
C CYS A 94 -2.71 -8.62 -1.97
N HIS A 95 -1.81 -7.77 -1.45
CA HIS A 95 -1.54 -6.46 -2.04
C HIS A 95 -1.00 -6.56 -3.49
N ALA A 96 -0.06 -7.46 -3.77
CA ALA A 96 0.44 -7.64 -5.13
C ALA A 96 -0.64 -8.14 -6.11
N ASN A 97 -1.58 -8.97 -5.64
CA ASN A 97 -2.71 -9.43 -6.42
C ASN A 97 -3.76 -8.32 -6.64
N ARG A 98 -4.03 -7.49 -5.62
CA ARG A 98 -4.87 -6.29 -5.78
C ARG A 98 -4.25 -5.31 -6.78
N ALA A 99 -2.94 -5.11 -6.73
CA ALA A 99 -2.22 -4.34 -7.74
C ALA A 99 -2.39 -4.94 -9.14
N ALA A 100 -2.41 -6.27 -9.28
CA ALA A 100 -2.71 -6.92 -10.56
C ALA A 100 -4.12 -6.62 -11.06
N CYS A 101 -5.13 -6.64 -10.18
CA CYS A 101 -6.50 -6.22 -10.52
C CYS A 101 -6.54 -4.77 -11.00
N PHE A 102 -5.97 -3.84 -10.23
CA PHE A 102 -5.96 -2.42 -10.60
C PHE A 102 -5.22 -2.16 -11.92
N SER A 103 -4.13 -2.87 -12.17
CA SER A 103 -3.39 -2.82 -13.44
C SER A 103 -4.27 -3.27 -14.61
N LYS A 104 -5.07 -4.33 -14.44
CA LYS A 104 -6.04 -4.79 -15.46
C LYS A 104 -7.20 -3.82 -15.68
N LEU A 105 -7.56 -3.07 -14.65
CA LEU A 105 -8.59 -2.02 -14.72
C LEU A 105 -8.05 -0.67 -15.23
N GLY A 106 -6.75 -0.57 -15.55
CA GLY A 106 -6.12 0.69 -15.99
C GLY A 106 -5.94 1.74 -14.89
N LYS A 107 -6.11 1.37 -13.62
CA LYS A 107 -5.95 2.25 -12.46
C LYS A 107 -4.49 2.25 -12.00
N HIS A 108 -3.65 3.02 -12.67
CA HIS A 108 -2.19 2.97 -12.51
C HIS A 108 -1.72 3.51 -11.14
N GLU A 109 -2.34 4.57 -10.61
CA GLU A 109 -2.04 5.12 -9.29
C GLU A 109 -2.35 4.11 -8.18
N ASP A 110 -3.50 3.44 -8.25
CA ASP A 110 -3.87 2.42 -7.27
C ASP A 110 -2.99 1.15 -7.41
N THR A 111 -2.54 0.85 -8.63
CA THR A 111 -1.52 -0.19 -8.86
C THR A 111 -0.23 0.14 -8.11
N ILE A 112 0.25 1.39 -8.20
CA ILE A 112 1.47 1.83 -7.50
C ILE A 112 1.30 1.76 -5.98
N LYS A 113 0.16 2.21 -5.46
CA LYS A 113 -0.15 2.16 -4.02
C LYS A 113 -0.12 0.73 -3.48
N GLU A 114 -0.82 -0.20 -4.13
CA GLU A 114 -0.88 -1.58 -3.67
C GLU A 114 0.45 -2.32 -3.87
N CYS A 115 1.18 -2.07 -4.97
CA CYS A 115 2.54 -2.60 -5.11
C CYS A 115 3.48 -2.08 -4.01
N THR A 116 3.36 -0.80 -3.63
CA THR A 116 4.19 -0.22 -2.56
C THR A 116 3.93 -0.91 -1.23
N LYS A 117 2.67 -1.12 -0.84
CA LYS A 117 2.32 -1.89 0.35
C LYS A 117 2.84 -3.33 0.30
N ALA A 118 2.77 -3.98 -0.87
CA ALA A 118 3.33 -5.33 -1.04
C ALA A 118 4.85 -5.35 -0.80
N LEU A 119 5.56 -4.32 -1.26
CA LEU A 119 7.01 -4.17 -1.16
C LEU A 119 7.49 -3.71 0.22
N GLU A 120 6.66 -2.98 0.98
CA GLU A 120 6.89 -2.69 2.39
C GLU A 120 6.92 -3.97 3.23
N LEU A 121 6.07 -4.95 2.89
CA LEU A 121 6.01 -6.25 3.55
C LEU A 121 7.04 -7.25 3.00
N ASN A 122 7.33 -7.20 1.71
CA ASN A 122 8.33 -8.03 1.04
C ASN A 122 9.04 -7.24 -0.07
N SER A 123 10.19 -6.66 0.27
CA SER A 123 10.96 -5.80 -0.63
C SER A 123 11.58 -6.53 -1.83
N SER A 124 11.65 -7.87 -1.80
CA SER A 124 12.18 -8.69 -2.89
C SER A 124 11.08 -9.27 -3.80
N TYR A 125 9.83 -8.84 -3.63
CA TYR A 125 8.73 -9.37 -4.43
C TYR A 125 8.78 -8.89 -5.89
N LEU A 126 9.46 -9.70 -6.72
CA LEU A 126 9.77 -9.40 -8.12
C LEU A 126 8.55 -8.97 -8.95
N LYS A 127 7.40 -9.65 -8.80
CA LYS A 127 6.17 -9.32 -9.54
C LYS A 127 5.61 -7.94 -9.17
N ALA A 128 5.73 -7.53 -7.90
CA ALA A 128 5.28 -6.22 -7.45
C ALA A 128 6.20 -5.11 -7.98
N LEU A 129 7.52 -5.31 -7.98
CA LEU A 129 8.49 -4.38 -8.59
C LEU A 129 8.21 -4.17 -10.07
N ILE A 130 8.08 -5.27 -10.84
CA ILE A 130 7.82 -5.19 -12.29
C ILE A 130 6.51 -4.44 -12.56
N ARG A 131 5.44 -4.80 -11.85
CA ARG A 131 4.12 -4.17 -12.04
C ARG A 131 4.12 -2.69 -11.64
N ARG A 132 4.83 -2.32 -10.58
CA ARG A 132 4.94 -0.92 -10.15
C ARG A 132 5.71 -0.09 -11.18
N ALA A 133 6.80 -0.62 -11.72
CA ALA A 133 7.54 0.02 -12.81
C ALA A 133 6.69 0.19 -14.08
N GLU A 134 5.90 -0.82 -14.47
CA GLU A 134 4.97 -0.72 -15.60
C GLU A 134 3.89 0.36 -15.35
N ALA A 135 3.37 0.46 -14.12
CA ALA A 135 2.42 1.51 -13.76
C ALA A 135 3.07 2.90 -13.75
N HIS A 136 4.31 3.03 -13.27
CA HIS A 136 5.09 4.25 -13.37
C HIS A 136 5.33 4.66 -14.83
N GLU A 137 5.66 3.71 -15.71
CA GLU A 137 5.77 3.97 -17.15
C GLU A 137 4.48 4.56 -17.73
N LYS A 138 3.31 4.00 -17.37
CA LYS A 138 2.01 4.49 -17.85
C LYS A 138 1.68 5.91 -17.38
N LEU A 139 2.27 6.34 -16.27
CA LEU A 139 2.17 7.71 -15.75
C LEU A 139 3.37 8.59 -16.13
N GLU A 140 4.25 8.10 -17.01
CA GLU A 140 5.49 8.77 -17.42
C GLU A 140 6.44 9.10 -16.26
N HIS A 141 6.34 8.38 -15.14
CA HIS A 141 7.25 8.45 -13.99
C HIS A 141 8.50 7.59 -14.27
N PHE A 142 9.29 8.00 -15.26
CA PHE A 142 10.35 7.16 -15.83
C PHE A 142 11.51 6.91 -14.85
N GLU A 143 11.87 7.89 -14.01
CA GLU A 143 12.89 7.75 -12.99
C GLU A 143 12.54 6.64 -11.97
N GLU A 144 11.31 6.64 -11.48
CA GLU A 144 10.80 5.62 -10.56
C GLU A 144 10.70 4.25 -11.23
N ALA A 145 10.25 4.20 -12.49
CA ALA A 145 10.22 2.96 -13.26
C ALA A 145 11.63 2.36 -13.45
N ILE A 146 12.65 3.20 -13.71
CA ILE A 146 14.05 2.76 -13.79
C ILE A 146 14.53 2.22 -12.44
N ALA A 147 14.20 2.88 -11.33
CA ALA A 147 14.62 2.44 -10.00
C ALA A 147 14.08 1.04 -9.67
N ASP A 148 12.79 0.80 -9.92
CA ASP A 148 12.17 -0.51 -9.72
C ASP A 148 12.77 -1.58 -10.65
N MET A 149 13.00 -1.27 -11.93
CA MET A 149 13.62 -2.22 -12.87
C MET A 149 15.09 -2.51 -12.53
N LYS A 150 15.83 -1.55 -11.98
CA LYS A 150 17.18 -1.80 -11.43
C LYS A 150 17.11 -2.76 -10.25
N LYS A 151 16.12 -2.60 -9.37
CA LYS A 151 15.91 -3.53 -8.26
C LYS A 151 15.57 -4.94 -8.75
N VAL A 152 14.79 -5.05 -9.83
CA VAL A 152 14.54 -6.35 -10.49
C VAL A 152 15.85 -6.98 -10.96
N LEU A 153 16.77 -6.21 -11.57
CA LEU A 153 18.07 -6.72 -12.01
C LEU A 153 19.05 -7.06 -10.87
N GLU A 154 18.91 -6.43 -9.70
CA GLU A 154 19.64 -6.85 -8.50
C GLU A 154 19.20 -8.24 -8.02
N LEU A 155 17.91 -8.57 -8.15
CA LEU A 155 17.33 -9.84 -7.71
C LEU A 155 17.43 -10.94 -8.78
N ASP A 156 17.23 -10.57 -10.04
CA ASP A 156 17.32 -11.42 -11.22
C ASP A 156 18.17 -10.71 -12.30
N PRO A 157 19.51 -10.89 -12.26
CA PRO A 157 20.42 -10.26 -13.22
C PRO A 157 20.18 -10.69 -14.67
N LEU A 158 19.42 -11.76 -14.92
CA LEU A 158 19.13 -12.26 -16.26
C LEU A 158 17.76 -11.79 -16.78
N HIS A 159 17.08 -10.90 -16.06
CA HIS A 159 15.76 -10.41 -16.43
C HIS A 159 15.80 -9.49 -17.67
N ASP A 160 15.63 -10.07 -18.85
CA ASP A 160 15.75 -9.36 -20.13
C ASP A 160 14.78 -8.20 -20.30
N GLN A 161 13.55 -8.34 -19.79
CA GLN A 161 12.56 -7.29 -19.89
C GLN A 161 12.97 -6.04 -19.10
N ALA A 162 13.57 -6.21 -17.91
CA ALA A 162 14.03 -5.08 -17.10
C ALA A 162 15.18 -4.34 -17.78
N ARG A 163 16.13 -5.07 -18.37
CA ARG A 163 17.22 -4.45 -19.16
C ARG A 163 16.69 -3.62 -20.33
N LYS A 164 15.72 -4.15 -21.07
CA LYS A 164 15.09 -3.45 -22.19
C LYS A 164 14.31 -2.22 -21.73
N SER A 165 13.55 -2.35 -20.64
CA SER A 165 12.80 -1.25 -20.04
C SER A 165 13.71 -0.10 -19.61
N ILE A 166 14.81 -0.38 -18.90
CA ILE A 166 15.77 0.66 -18.48
C ILE A 166 16.34 1.41 -19.68
N ARG A 167 16.83 0.70 -20.70
CA ARG A 167 17.39 1.34 -21.91
C ARG A 167 16.38 2.23 -22.64
N ARG A 168 15.09 1.86 -22.59
CA ARG A 168 14.01 2.66 -23.19
C ARG A 168 13.65 3.87 -22.32
N PHE A 169 13.66 3.74 -21.00
CA PHE A 169 13.26 4.80 -20.08
C PHE A 169 14.34 5.87 -19.89
N GLU A 170 15.62 5.51 -19.99
CA GLU A 170 16.74 6.45 -19.80
C GLU A 170 16.64 7.74 -20.64
N PRO A 171 16.44 7.68 -21.98
CA PRO A 171 16.27 8.90 -22.77
C PRO A 171 15.00 9.68 -22.42
N LEU A 172 13.90 8.99 -22.09
CA LEU A 172 12.63 9.63 -21.73
C LEU A 172 12.72 10.38 -20.39
N ALA A 173 13.39 9.79 -19.40
CA ALA A 173 13.69 10.43 -18.12
C ALA A 173 14.59 11.66 -18.33
N ALA A 174 15.63 11.56 -19.17
CA ALA A 174 16.51 12.68 -19.46
C ALA A 174 15.76 13.84 -20.12
N GLU A 175 14.91 13.54 -21.11
CA GLU A 175 14.06 14.54 -21.78
C GLU A 175 13.10 15.21 -20.80
N LYS A 176 12.38 14.42 -19.98
CA LYS A 176 11.43 14.95 -18.98
C LYS A 176 12.13 15.82 -17.94
N ARG A 177 13.32 15.44 -17.51
CA ARG A 177 14.15 16.23 -16.58
C ARG A 177 14.63 17.55 -17.19
N GLU A 178 15.12 17.55 -18.43
CA GLU A 178 15.55 18.79 -19.08
C GLU A 178 14.36 19.72 -19.34
N LYS A 179 13.21 19.19 -19.77
CA LYS A 179 11.98 19.98 -19.92
C LYS A 179 11.53 20.61 -18.60
N MET A 180 11.49 19.84 -17.51
CA MET A 180 11.16 20.38 -16.18
C MET A 180 12.15 21.46 -15.74
N LYS A 181 13.44 21.27 -16.01
CA LYS A 181 14.49 22.24 -15.68
C LYS A 181 14.31 23.55 -16.46
N GLU A 182 14.02 23.48 -17.75
CA GLU A 182 13.75 24.67 -18.57
C GLU A 182 12.51 25.42 -18.07
N GLU A 183 11.41 24.71 -17.79
CA GLU A 183 10.19 25.29 -17.22
C GLU A 183 10.44 25.94 -15.85
N MET A 184 11.21 25.28 -14.97
CA MET A 184 11.57 25.81 -13.67
C MET A 184 12.44 27.06 -13.79
N ILE A 185 13.45 27.06 -14.66
CA ILE A 185 14.28 28.24 -14.92
C ILE A 185 13.42 29.39 -15.44
N GLY A 186 12.49 29.12 -16.36
CA GLY A 186 11.54 30.11 -16.87
C GLY A 186 10.71 30.74 -15.76
N LYS A 187 10.09 29.92 -14.90
CA LYS A 187 9.29 30.40 -13.74
C LYS A 187 10.13 31.20 -12.75
N LEU A 188 11.38 30.79 -12.50
CA LEU A 188 12.29 31.53 -11.62
C LEU A 188 12.69 32.88 -12.21
N LYS A 189 12.95 32.94 -13.52
CA LYS A 189 13.20 34.20 -14.23
C LYS A 189 11.99 35.13 -14.17
N GLU A 190 10.80 34.62 -14.45
CA GLU A 190 9.55 35.39 -14.38
C GLU A 190 9.32 35.97 -12.99
N MET A 191 9.48 35.15 -11.95
CA MET A 191 9.39 35.58 -10.56
C MET A 191 10.43 36.66 -10.23
N GLY A 192 11.69 36.44 -10.62
CA GLY A 192 12.78 37.41 -10.43
C GLY A 192 12.50 38.74 -11.12
N ASN A 193 12.03 38.70 -12.37
CA ASN A 193 11.69 39.89 -13.15
C ASN A 193 10.47 40.63 -12.60
N SER A 194 9.49 39.94 -12.02
CA SER A 194 8.35 40.58 -11.34
C SER A 194 8.79 41.44 -10.14
N ILE A 195 9.79 40.97 -9.40
CA ILE A 195 10.35 41.70 -8.25
C ILE A 195 11.28 42.82 -8.72
N LEU A 196 12.23 42.51 -9.60
CA LEU A 196 13.25 43.45 -10.08
C LEU A 196 12.69 44.52 -11.02
N GLY A 197 11.63 44.20 -11.76
CA GLY A 197 10.97 45.13 -12.68
C GLY A 197 10.41 46.36 -11.97
N ARG A 198 9.99 46.24 -10.71
CA ARG A 198 9.57 47.38 -9.86
C ARG A 198 10.68 48.41 -9.63
N PHE A 199 11.93 48.00 -9.85
CA PHE A 199 13.12 48.82 -9.70
C PHE A 199 13.80 49.14 -11.05
N GLY A 200 13.14 48.85 -12.17
CA GLY A 200 13.72 49.04 -13.51
C GLY A 200 14.88 48.09 -13.83
N MET A 201 14.90 46.91 -13.22
CA MET A 201 15.92 45.88 -13.42
C MET A 201 15.33 44.59 -14.01
N SER A 202 16.18 43.77 -14.64
CA SER A 202 15.84 42.42 -15.15
C SER A 202 16.92 41.42 -14.76
N VAL A 203 16.55 40.17 -14.52
CA VAL A 203 17.48 39.05 -14.33
C VAL A 203 18.35 38.80 -15.57
N ASP A 204 17.89 39.19 -16.76
CA ASP A 204 18.67 39.03 -18.00
C ASP A 204 19.84 40.02 -18.09
N ASN A 205 19.81 41.07 -17.28
CA ASN A 205 20.89 42.06 -17.18
C ASN A 205 22.04 41.59 -16.26
N PHE A 206 21.87 40.48 -15.55
CA PHE A 206 22.89 39.93 -14.66
C PHE A 206 23.72 38.86 -15.38
N LYS A 207 25.02 39.09 -15.49
CA LYS A 207 25.98 38.10 -16.03
C LYS A 207 26.87 37.56 -14.92
N ALA A 208 26.89 36.24 -14.81
CA ALA A 208 27.84 35.52 -13.97
C ALA A 208 29.18 35.38 -14.71
N VAL A 209 30.26 35.88 -14.12
CA VAL A 209 31.63 35.73 -14.62
C VAL A 209 32.39 34.81 -13.67
N LYS A 210 32.86 33.67 -14.18
CA LYS A 210 33.65 32.69 -13.41
C LYS A 210 35.13 33.08 -13.43
N ASP A 211 35.74 33.19 -12.27
CA ASP A 211 37.19 33.33 -12.12
C ASP A 211 37.87 31.98 -12.44
N PRO A 212 38.75 31.91 -13.44
CA PRO A 212 39.42 30.67 -13.85
C PRO A 212 40.46 30.17 -12.83
N THR A 213 40.94 31.01 -11.94
CA THR A 213 41.98 30.66 -10.94
C THR A 213 41.37 30.16 -9.63
N THR A 214 40.31 30.82 -9.16
CA THR A 214 39.67 30.48 -7.88
C THR A 214 38.42 29.61 -8.05
N GLY A 215 37.87 29.54 -9.26
CA GLY A 215 36.60 28.88 -9.56
C GLY A 215 35.36 29.63 -9.03
N SER A 216 35.55 30.79 -8.39
CA SER A 216 34.48 31.61 -7.83
C SER A 216 33.67 32.31 -8.93
N TYR A 217 32.41 32.65 -8.64
CA TYR A 217 31.54 33.40 -9.56
C TYR A 217 31.32 34.82 -9.02
N SER A 218 31.48 35.82 -9.89
CA SER A 218 31.08 37.20 -9.64
C SER A 218 29.86 37.54 -10.49
N MET A 219 28.90 38.28 -9.92
CA MET A 219 27.71 38.73 -10.63
C MET A 219 27.88 40.20 -11.00
N SER A 220 27.73 40.52 -12.28
CA SER A 220 27.78 41.89 -12.78
C SER A 220 26.45 42.27 -13.43
N PHE A 221 25.96 43.47 -13.16
CA PHE A 221 24.76 44.03 -13.79
C PHE A 221 25.17 44.90 -14.98
N GLN A 222 24.61 44.64 -16.16
CA GLN A 222 24.83 45.42 -17.38
C GLN A 222 23.51 46.08 -17.80
N ARG A 223 23.51 47.40 -17.91
CA ARG A 223 22.36 48.18 -18.44
C ARG A 223 22.35 48.20 -19.95
#